data_AF-A0ABD7HBQ0-F1
#
_entry.id   AF-A0ABD7HBQ0-F1
#
_cell.length_a   1.000
_cell.length_b   1.000
_cell.length_c   1.000
_cell.angle_alpha   90.00
_cell.angle_beta   90.00
_cell.angle_gamma   90.00
#
_symmetry.space_group_name_H-M   'P 1'
#
loop_
_entity.id
_entity.type
_entity.pdbx_description
1 polymer ?
#
loop_
_entity_poly.entity_id
_entity_poly.type
_entity_poly.pdbx_seq_one_letter_code
_entity_poly.pdbx_strand_id
1 'polypeptide(L)'
;TTGTGGAGGAGSNALGLFLGLGGSGGQGGDSAMGSGGAGGAGGSGGAASPFGIDIGIGGAGGHGGAGTNGGAGGAGGAGGSSGTVFALDLSWGGAGGNGGAATTGTGGAGGTGGFAVAPDF
;
A
#
# COMPACT_ATOMS: atom_id res chain seq x y z
N THR A 1 -6.49 21.73 -13.61
CA THR A 1 -6.18 21.20 -14.95
C THR A 1 -7.44 20.57 -15.53
N THR A 2 -7.58 20.45 -16.85
CA THR A 2 -8.72 19.79 -17.52
C THR A 2 -8.48 18.30 -17.80
N GLY A 3 -7.29 17.78 -17.47
CA GLY A 3 -6.90 16.37 -17.60
C GLY A 3 -6.90 15.63 -16.26
N THR A 4 -6.52 14.36 -16.31
CA THR A 4 -6.39 13.51 -15.11
C THR A 4 -5.32 14.06 -14.16
N GLY A 5 -5.57 13.99 -12.86
CA GLY A 5 -4.53 14.21 -11.85
C GLY A 5 -3.41 13.17 -11.96
N GLY A 6 -2.19 13.52 -11.54
CA GLY A 6 -1.04 12.61 -11.63
C GLY A 6 -1.21 11.38 -10.74
N ALA A 7 -0.71 10.22 -11.17
CA ALA A 7 -0.73 9.03 -10.33
C ALA A 7 0.27 9.16 -9.17
N GLY A 8 -0.11 8.60 -8.01
CA GLY A 8 0.78 8.46 -6.87
C GLY A 8 1.86 7.42 -7.12
N GLY A 9 3.10 7.69 -6.67
CA GLY A 9 4.21 6.75 -6.78
C GLY A 9 4.03 5.50 -5.92
N ALA A 10 4.59 4.37 -6.32
CA ALA A 10 4.60 3.17 -5.50
C ALA A 10 5.51 3.33 -4.28
N GLY A 11 5.11 2.73 -3.16
CA GLY A 11 5.94 2.60 -1.97
C GLY A 11 7.12 1.64 -2.20
N SER A 12 8.24 1.90 -1.55
CA SER A 12 9.43 1.03 -1.65
C SER A 12 9.24 -0.28 -0.91
N ASN A 13 9.81 -1.35 -1.43
CA ASN A 13 9.89 -2.62 -0.71
C ASN A 13 11.04 -2.59 0.30
N ALA A 14 10.86 -3.22 1.46
CA ALA A 14 11.91 -3.36 2.46
C ALA A 14 11.99 -4.79 3.00
N LEU A 15 13.15 -5.41 2.82
CA LEU A 15 13.49 -6.69 3.42
C LEU A 15 14.58 -6.48 4.46
N GLY A 16 14.37 -6.99 5.68
CA GLY A 16 15.35 -6.91 6.75
C GLY A 16 15.59 -8.27 7.41
N LEU A 17 16.55 -8.29 8.34
CA LEU A 17 16.86 -9.48 9.12
C LEU A 17 15.72 -9.80 10.09
N PHE A 18 15.36 -8.86 10.97
CA PHE A 18 14.27 -9.02 11.96
C PHE A 18 13.04 -8.14 11.67
N LEU A 19 13.18 -7.14 10.80
CA LEU A 19 12.12 -6.18 10.52
C LEU A 19 12.19 -5.70 9.06
N GLY A 20 11.08 -5.83 8.34
CA GLY A 20 10.86 -5.18 7.05
C GLY A 20 9.58 -4.35 7.07
N LEU A 21 9.70 -3.08 6.72
CA LEU A 21 8.61 -2.12 6.66
C LEU A 21 8.47 -1.58 5.24
N GLY A 22 7.43 -2.02 4.53
CA GLY A 22 7.10 -1.50 3.22
C GLY A 22 6.72 -0.02 3.28
N GLY A 23 7.21 0.77 2.32
CA GLY A 23 6.86 2.18 2.20
C GLY A 23 5.41 2.37 1.79
N SER A 24 4.79 3.48 2.21
CA SER A 24 3.45 3.84 1.76
C SER A 24 3.42 4.23 0.29
N GLY A 25 2.34 3.91 -0.41
CA GLY A 25 2.04 4.47 -1.72
C GLY A 25 1.75 5.96 -1.65
N GLY A 26 2.22 6.71 -2.66
CA GLY A 26 1.94 8.13 -2.81
C GLY A 26 0.47 8.39 -3.15
N GLN A 27 -0.02 9.58 -2.81
CA GLN A 27 -1.38 9.98 -3.14
C GLN A 27 -1.49 10.33 -4.63
N GLY A 28 -2.64 10.01 -5.23
CA GLY A 28 -3.00 10.52 -6.55
C GLY A 28 -3.27 12.02 -6.47
N GLY A 29 -2.83 12.76 -7.48
CA GLY A 29 -3.05 14.19 -7.57
C GLY A 29 -4.50 14.53 -7.90
N ASP A 30 -4.94 15.70 -7.46
CA ASP A 30 -6.27 16.20 -7.74
C ASP A 30 -6.39 16.81 -9.14
N SER A 31 -7.60 16.86 -9.67
CA SER A 31 -7.94 17.62 -10.86
C SER A 31 -9.21 18.43 -10.71
N ALA A 32 -9.12 19.75 -10.88
CA ALA A 32 -10.27 20.64 -10.71
C ALA A 32 -11.34 20.50 -11.80
N MET A 33 -10.97 20.08 -13.02
CA MET A 33 -11.89 19.99 -14.17
C MET A 33 -11.80 18.65 -14.91
N GLY A 34 -11.07 17.68 -14.35
CA GLY A 34 -10.93 16.32 -14.88
C GLY A 34 -10.97 15.30 -13.74
N SER A 35 -10.68 14.04 -14.04
CA SER A 35 -10.64 12.98 -13.03
C SER A 35 -9.42 13.10 -12.10
N GLY A 36 -9.57 12.70 -10.85
CA GLY A 36 -8.45 12.56 -9.94
C GLY A 36 -7.51 11.42 -10.33
N GLY A 37 -6.23 11.55 -9.97
CA GLY A 37 -5.21 10.54 -10.22
C GLY A 37 -5.36 9.33 -9.29
N ALA A 38 -4.91 8.15 -9.73
CA ALA A 38 -4.90 6.97 -8.87
C ALA A 38 -3.84 7.10 -7.76
N GLY A 39 -4.13 6.58 -6.58
CA GLY A 39 -3.15 6.39 -5.51
C GLY A 39 -2.16 5.28 -5.86
N GLY A 40 -0.92 5.42 -5.39
CA GLY A 40 0.13 4.43 -5.58
C GLY A 40 -0.04 3.21 -4.69
N ALA A 41 0.44 2.05 -5.13
CA ALA A 41 0.46 0.86 -4.28
C ALA A 41 1.44 1.02 -3.11
N GLY A 42 1.12 0.45 -1.96
CA GLY A 42 2.07 0.29 -0.86
C GLY A 42 3.14 -0.75 -1.20
N GLY A 43 4.36 -0.55 -0.69
CA GLY A 43 5.47 -1.47 -0.85
C GLY A 43 5.36 -2.67 0.08
N SER A 44 6.00 -3.78 -0.27
CA SER A 44 6.05 -4.96 0.57
C SER A 44 7.08 -4.81 1.69
N GLY A 45 6.76 -5.30 2.88
CA GLY A 45 7.70 -5.41 4.00
C GLY A 45 7.90 -6.86 4.39
N GLY A 46 9.16 -7.26 4.59
CA GLY A 46 9.42 -8.59 5.12
C GLY A 46 10.70 -8.79 5.90
N ALA A 47 10.68 -9.81 6.74
CA ALA A 47 11.77 -10.18 7.62
C ALA A 47 12.05 -11.67 7.55
N ALA A 48 13.32 -12.06 7.70
CA ALA A 48 13.69 -13.46 7.79
C ALA A 48 14.98 -13.61 8.59
N SER A 49 14.91 -14.33 9.70
CA SER A 49 16.06 -14.66 10.54
C SER A 49 16.01 -16.12 11.03
N PRO A 50 17.16 -16.70 11.40
CA PRO A 50 17.18 -18.07 11.93
C PRO A 50 16.61 -18.17 13.35
N PHE A 51 16.51 -17.08 14.11
CA PHE A 51 16.05 -17.06 15.50
C PHE A 51 15.51 -15.69 15.89
N GLY A 52 14.56 -15.62 16.82
CA GLY A 52 14.10 -14.36 17.40
C GLY A 52 12.68 -13.98 17.01
N ILE A 53 12.47 -12.72 16.62
CA ILE A 53 11.16 -12.22 16.20
C ILE A 53 11.34 -11.57 14.84
N ASP A 54 10.63 -12.08 13.84
CA ASP A 54 10.64 -11.55 12.49
C ASP A 54 9.32 -10.83 12.23
N ILE A 55 9.42 -9.57 11.82
CA ILE A 55 8.26 -8.71 11.60
C ILE A 55 8.24 -8.19 10.16
N GLY A 56 7.25 -8.62 9.38
CA GLY A 56 7.03 -8.13 8.01
C GLY A 56 5.75 -7.31 7.90
N ILE A 57 5.86 -6.01 7.63
CA ILE A 57 4.70 -5.11 7.51
C ILE A 57 4.67 -4.46 6.14
N GLY A 58 3.62 -4.74 5.37
CA GLY A 58 3.35 -4.05 4.11
C GLY A 58 2.93 -2.59 4.33
N GLY A 59 3.36 -1.72 3.42
CA GLY A 59 3.00 -0.31 3.43
C GLY A 59 1.55 -0.07 3.02
N ALA A 60 0.93 1.00 3.52
CA ALA A 60 -0.41 1.37 3.09
C ALA A 60 -0.45 1.84 1.63
N GLY A 61 -1.53 1.56 0.92
CA GLY A 61 -1.81 2.15 -0.39
C GLY A 61 -2.17 3.63 -0.29
N GLY A 62 -1.78 4.41 -1.30
CA GLY A 62 -2.06 5.83 -1.37
C GLY A 62 -3.51 6.13 -1.68
N HIS A 63 -4.01 7.29 -1.25
CA HIS A 63 -5.36 7.75 -1.61
C HIS A 63 -5.44 8.15 -3.07
N GLY A 64 -6.58 7.90 -3.71
CA GLY A 64 -6.89 8.49 -5.00
C GLY A 64 -7.17 9.99 -4.87
N GLY A 65 -6.77 10.76 -5.87
CA GLY A 65 -7.01 12.20 -5.93
C GLY A 65 -8.48 12.53 -6.19
N ALA A 66 -8.90 13.72 -5.79
CA ALA A 66 -10.23 14.24 -6.07
C ALA A 66 -10.35 14.75 -7.52
N GLY A 67 -11.57 14.75 -8.06
CA GLY A 67 -11.84 15.39 -9.35
C GLY A 67 -13.31 15.36 -9.76
N THR A 68 -13.61 15.61 -11.03
CA THR A 68 -14.97 15.40 -11.57
C THR A 68 -15.41 13.96 -11.38
N ASN A 69 -14.50 13.01 -11.63
CA ASN A 69 -14.53 11.66 -11.07
C ASN A 69 -13.35 11.49 -10.11
N GLY A 70 -13.53 10.75 -9.03
CA GLY A 70 -12.45 10.46 -8.09
C GLY A 70 -11.49 9.42 -8.65
N GLY A 71 -10.19 9.57 -8.35
CA GLY A 71 -9.18 8.56 -8.66
C GLY A 71 -9.29 7.33 -7.75
N ALA A 72 -8.93 6.15 -8.23
CA ALA A 72 -8.90 4.95 -7.39
C ALA A 72 -7.82 5.05 -6.30
N GLY A 73 -8.06 4.47 -5.13
CA GLY A 73 -7.03 4.27 -4.12
C GLY A 73 -6.07 3.14 -4.49
N GLY A 74 -4.83 3.22 -4.02
CA GLY A 74 -3.81 2.21 -4.25
C GLY A 74 -3.99 0.98 -3.35
N ALA A 75 -3.56 -0.19 -3.82
CA ALA A 75 -3.54 -1.39 -3.00
C ALA A 75 -2.52 -1.27 -1.85
N GLY A 76 -2.81 -1.90 -0.72
CA GLY A 76 -1.82 -2.09 0.35
C GLY A 76 -0.74 -3.09 -0.04
N GLY A 77 0.48 -2.87 0.43
CA GLY A 77 1.61 -3.76 0.20
C GLY A 77 1.54 -5.04 1.04
N ALA A 78 2.26 -6.08 0.64
CA ALA A 78 2.26 -7.34 1.36
C ALA A 78 3.18 -7.30 2.59
N GLY A 79 2.77 -7.97 3.67
CA GLY A 79 3.63 -8.33 4.80
C GLY A 79 4.10 -9.77 4.69
N GLY A 80 5.36 -10.05 5.01
CA GLY A 80 5.90 -11.41 5.02
C GLY A 80 6.99 -11.60 6.07
N SER A 81 6.88 -12.59 6.94
CA SER A 81 7.97 -12.99 7.84
C SER A 81 8.23 -14.49 7.71
N SER A 82 9.46 -14.94 7.91
CA SER A 82 9.77 -16.38 7.96
C SER A 82 11.00 -16.67 8.81
N GLY A 83 10.78 -17.47 9.85
CA GLY A 83 11.80 -18.02 10.71
C GLY A 83 12.09 -19.50 10.44
N THR A 84 13.23 -20.01 10.92
CA THR A 84 13.66 -21.41 10.62
C THR A 84 14.07 -22.29 11.80
N VAL A 85 14.26 -21.75 13.03
CA VAL A 85 14.72 -22.57 14.18
C VAL A 85 13.95 -22.28 15.47
N PHE A 86 13.92 -21.02 15.91
CA PHE A 86 13.14 -20.57 17.07
C PHE A 86 12.71 -19.12 16.83
N ALA A 87 11.67 -18.93 16.03
CA ALA A 87 11.24 -17.59 15.64
C ALA A 87 9.73 -17.41 15.82
N LEU A 88 9.36 -16.23 16.29
CA LEU A 88 7.99 -15.74 16.28
C LEU A 88 7.82 -14.86 15.04
N ASP A 89 7.01 -15.33 14.10
CA ASP A 89 6.75 -14.64 12.84
C ASP A 89 5.49 -13.78 12.95
N LEU A 90 5.65 -12.46 12.77
CA LEU A 90 4.56 -11.51 12.76
C LEU A 90 4.48 -10.83 11.41
N SER A 91 3.35 -11.00 10.74
CA SER A 91 3.11 -10.44 9.42
C SER A 91 1.86 -9.59 9.38
N TRP A 92 1.94 -8.43 8.74
CA TRP A 92 0.83 -7.51 8.60
C TRP A 92 0.77 -6.93 7.18
N GLY A 93 -0.35 -7.15 6.50
CA GLY A 93 -0.59 -6.57 5.17
C GLY A 93 -0.98 -5.10 5.29
N GLY A 94 -0.48 -4.27 4.37
CA GLY A 94 -0.79 -2.85 4.35
C GLY A 94 -2.28 -2.57 4.12
N ALA A 95 -2.81 -1.48 4.66
CA ALA A 95 -4.18 -1.07 4.35
C ALA A 95 -4.28 -0.62 2.88
N GLY A 96 -5.43 -0.86 2.25
CA GLY A 96 -5.75 -0.24 0.97
C GLY A 96 -6.00 1.26 1.13
N GLY A 97 -5.66 2.05 0.11
CA GLY A 97 -5.92 3.48 0.10
C GLY A 97 -7.38 3.79 -0.22
N ASN A 98 -7.93 4.83 0.41
CA ASN A 98 -9.25 5.35 0.02
C ASN A 98 -9.28 5.82 -1.45
N GLY A 99 -10.44 5.66 -2.10
CA GLY A 99 -10.70 6.34 -3.36
C GLY A 99 -10.91 7.84 -3.20
N GLY A 100 -10.67 8.59 -4.25
CA GLY A 100 -10.82 10.04 -4.28
C GLY A 100 -12.28 10.49 -4.33
N ALA A 101 -12.55 11.67 -3.80
CA ALA A 101 -13.87 12.28 -3.88
C ALA A 101 -14.18 12.76 -5.30
N ALA A 102 -15.46 12.69 -5.68
CA ALA A 102 -15.95 13.27 -6.92
C ALA A 102 -16.77 14.53 -6.66
N THR A 103 -16.62 15.54 -7.51
CA THR A 103 -17.39 16.79 -7.43
C THR A 103 -18.73 16.70 -8.17
N THR A 104 -18.79 16.00 -9.30
CA THR A 104 -20.00 15.88 -10.14
C THR A 104 -20.26 14.48 -10.68
N GLY A 105 -19.22 13.65 -10.80
CA GLY A 105 -19.28 12.27 -11.27
C GLY A 105 -19.17 11.26 -10.13
N THR A 106 -18.62 10.07 -10.43
CA THR A 106 -18.49 8.97 -9.48
C THR A 106 -17.19 9.07 -8.68
N GLY A 107 -17.27 8.86 -7.37
CA GLY A 107 -16.10 8.73 -6.50
C GLY A 107 -15.20 7.56 -6.90
N GLY A 108 -13.93 7.63 -6.52
CA GLY A 108 -12.97 6.57 -6.79
C GLY A 108 -13.24 5.33 -5.95
N ALA A 109 -12.91 4.16 -6.50
CA ALA A 109 -12.90 2.92 -5.72
C ALA A 109 -11.79 2.96 -4.67
N GLY A 110 -12.04 2.36 -3.51
CA GLY A 110 -10.98 2.07 -2.53
C GLY A 110 -10.02 1.00 -3.06
N GLY A 111 -8.78 1.04 -2.60
CA GLY A 111 -7.77 0.01 -2.83
C GLY A 111 -7.99 -1.21 -1.94
N THR A 112 -7.51 -2.36 -2.41
CA THR A 112 -7.54 -3.59 -1.62
C THR A 112 -6.51 -3.54 -0.49
N GLY A 113 -6.79 -4.23 0.61
CA GLY A 113 -5.78 -4.51 1.63
C GLY A 113 -4.67 -5.42 1.09
N GLY A 114 -3.53 -5.39 1.77
CA GLY A 114 -2.36 -6.20 1.49
C GLY A 114 -2.46 -7.59 2.10
N PHE A 115 -1.77 -8.54 1.48
CA PHE A 115 -1.69 -9.91 1.98
C PHE A 115 -0.66 -10.02 3.12
N ALA A 116 -0.92 -10.89 4.09
CA ALA A 116 -0.02 -11.18 5.20
C ALA A 116 0.27 -12.69 5.23
N VAL A 117 1.56 -13.05 5.31
CA VAL A 117 1.99 -14.45 5.43
C VAL A 117 3.16 -14.60 6.42
N ALA A 118 3.11 -15.68 7.20
CA ALA A 118 4.10 -16.06 8.20
C ALA A 118 4.20 -17.59 8.25
N PRO A 119 4.92 -18.24 7.31
CA PRO A 119 5.07 -19.68 7.29
C PRO A 119 6.21 -20.14 8.22
N ASP A 120 5.92 -21.16 9.02
CA ASP A 120 6.86 -21.89 9.87
C ASP A 120 7.46 -23.10 9.10
N PHE A 121 8.74 -23.40 9.33
CA PHE A 121 9.50 -24.46 8.63
C PHE A 121 10.23 -25.40 9.58
#